data_AF-A0A0M0L946-F1
#
_entry.id   AF-A0A0M0L946-F1
#
_cell.length_a   1.000
_cell.length_b   1.000
_cell.length_c   1.000
_cell.angle_alpha   90.00
_cell.angle_beta   90.00
_cell.angle_gamma   90.00
#
_symmetry.space_group_name_H-M   'P 1'
#
loop_
_entity.id
_entity.type
_entity.pdbx_description
1 polymer ?
#
loop_
_entity_poly.entity_id
_entity_poly.type
_entity_poly.pdbx_seq_one_letter_code
_entity_poly.pdbx_strand_id
1 'polypeptide(L)'
;MANKGYEIKMLNEVNGGNGHGIKVTSNPDFLIEGKVFDCYSPTPNTKTDNVLRTITNKTKTQAERIVLNVDNFPSEKILEITEGIQRKANPNGDLKNLKELLIVNDGKITRVFGEEK
;
A
#
# COMPACT_ATOMS: atom_id res chain seq x y z
N MET A 1 -8.00 12.31 -25.90
CA MET A 1 -8.13 11.30 -24.84
C MET A 1 -6.74 10.99 -24.32
N ALA A 2 -6.24 11.76 -23.35
CA ALA A 2 -4.97 11.47 -22.72
C ALA A 2 -5.20 10.25 -21.82
N ASN A 3 -4.86 9.07 -22.32
CA ASN A 3 -4.65 7.89 -21.48
C ASN A 3 -3.56 8.33 -20.49
N LYS A 4 -3.92 8.62 -19.23
CA LYS A 4 -2.96 8.93 -18.16
C LYS A 4 -2.17 7.64 -17.91
N GLY A 5 -1.24 7.35 -18.82
CA GLY A 5 -0.36 6.21 -18.75
C GLY A 5 0.61 6.46 -17.62
N TYR A 6 0.24 6.04 -16.42
CA TYR A 6 1.17 5.96 -15.31
C TYR A 6 2.36 5.12 -15.77
N GLU A 7 3.58 5.65 -15.69
CA GLU A 7 4.78 4.86 -15.91
C GLU A 7 4.94 3.92 -14.71
N ILE A 8 4.48 2.68 -14.87
CA ILE A 8 4.56 1.64 -13.86
C ILE A 8 5.74 0.72 -14.22
N LYS A 9 6.72 0.63 -13.33
CA LYS A 9 7.80 -0.34 -13.40
C LYS A 9 7.64 -1.34 -12.27
N MET A 10 7.64 -2.63 -12.61
CA MET A 10 7.74 -3.70 -11.62
C MET A 10 9.20 -3.85 -11.21
N LEU A 11 9.44 -3.88 -9.91
CA LEU A 11 10.76 -4.07 -9.33
C LEU A 11 10.94 -5.55 -9.02
N ASN A 12 12.09 -6.11 -9.41
CA ASN A 12 12.42 -7.49 -9.07
C ASN A 12 12.81 -7.59 -7.59
N GLU A 13 12.41 -8.69 -6.96
CA GLU A 13 12.89 -9.02 -5.63
C GLU A 13 14.37 -9.42 -5.69
N VAL A 14 15.20 -8.78 -4.88
CA VAL A 14 16.63 -9.06 -4.79
C VAL A 14 16.96 -9.55 -3.39
N ASN A 15 17.80 -10.58 -3.30
CA ASN A 15 18.27 -11.08 -2.01
C ASN A 15 19.11 -10.01 -1.32
N GLY A 16 18.64 -9.50 -0.18
CA GLY A 16 19.24 -8.35 0.49
C GLY A 16 18.69 -6.99 0.07
N GLY A 17 17.58 -6.94 -0.67
CA GLY A 17 16.85 -5.74 -1.03
C GLY A 17 17.20 -5.15 -2.40
N ASN A 18 16.20 -4.59 -3.08
CA ASN A 18 16.37 -3.98 -4.40
C ASN A 18 16.79 -2.50 -4.33
N GLY A 19 17.04 -1.99 -3.12
CA GLY A 19 17.53 -0.62 -2.90
C GLY A 19 16.52 0.49 -3.12
N HIS A 20 15.28 0.17 -3.52
CA HIS A 20 14.23 1.17 -3.73
C HIS A 20 13.39 1.42 -2.47
N GLY A 21 13.43 0.52 -1.50
CA GLY A 21 12.67 0.67 -0.26
C GLY A 21 13.27 1.70 0.70
N ILE A 22 12.54 2.03 1.77
CA ILE A 22 13.04 2.91 2.85
C ILE A 22 14.30 2.29 3.48
N LYS A 23 14.32 0.96 3.65
CA LYS A 23 15.53 0.21 3.99
C LYS A 23 16.21 -0.29 2.71
N VAL A 24 17.54 -0.27 2.69
CA VAL A 24 18.33 -0.87 1.60
C VAL A 24 17.99 -2.35 1.39
N THR A 25 17.59 -3.05 2.48
CA THR A 25 17.20 -4.46 2.49
C THR A 25 15.76 -4.72 2.06
N SER A 26 15.01 -3.69 1.70
CA SER A 26 13.60 -3.80 1.33
C SER A 26 13.43 -4.06 -0.16
N ASN A 27 12.29 -4.67 -0.50
CA ASN A 27 11.94 -5.09 -1.85
C ASN A 27 10.52 -4.60 -2.17
N PRO A 28 10.31 -3.28 -2.31
CA PRO A 28 9.04 -2.78 -2.86
C PRO A 28 8.79 -3.35 -4.26
N ASP A 29 7.52 -3.55 -4.59
CA ASP A 29 7.08 -4.21 -5.82
C ASP A 29 7.02 -3.29 -7.04
N PHE A 30 6.69 -2.01 -6.84
CA PHE A 30 6.36 -1.11 -7.94
C PHE A 30 7.05 0.24 -7.82
N LEU A 31 7.32 0.84 -8.97
CA LEU A 31 7.75 2.21 -9.11
C LEU A 31 6.81 2.90 -10.11
N ILE A 32 5.89 3.70 -9.60
CA ILE A 32 4.84 4.37 -10.36
C ILE A 32 5.19 5.86 -10.45
N GLU A 33 5.49 6.38 -11.63
CA GLU A 33 5.94 7.78 -11.84
C GLU A 33 7.13 8.17 -10.93
N GLY A 34 8.10 7.27 -10.77
CA GLY A 34 9.26 7.49 -9.89
C GLY A 34 8.96 7.33 -8.40
N LYS A 35 7.71 7.08 -8.02
CA LYS A 35 7.30 6.84 -6.63
C LYS A 35 7.31 5.35 -6.34
N VAL A 36 7.94 4.98 -5.24
CA VAL A 36 8.01 3.60 -4.77
C VAL A 36 6.66 3.23 -4.13
N PHE A 37 6.11 2.10 -4.56
CA PHE A 37 4.90 1.47 -4.05
C PHE A 37 5.19 0.01 -3.68
N ASP A 38 4.61 -0.44 -2.58
CA ASP A 38 4.69 -1.84 -2.14
C ASP A 38 3.29 -2.47 -2.18
N CYS A 39 3.23 -3.70 -2.68
CA CYS A 39 2.01 -4.46 -2.83
C CYS A 39 1.73 -5.28 -1.56
N TYR A 40 0.49 -5.25 -1.11
CA TYR A 40 0.03 -6.09 -0.02
C TYR A 40 -1.32 -6.71 -0.32
N SER A 41 -1.36 -8.04 -0.32
CA SER A 41 -2.57 -8.84 -0.56
C SER A 41 -2.88 -9.67 0.69
N PRO A 42 -3.73 -9.21 1.62
CA PRO A 42 -4.13 -10.01 2.77
C PRO A 42 -4.95 -11.23 2.36
N THR A 43 -4.80 -12.33 3.10
CA THR A 43 -5.68 -13.50 2.94
C THR A 43 -7.05 -13.24 3.58
N PRO A 44 -8.16 -13.82 3.07
CA PRO A 44 -9.53 -13.56 3.54
C PRO A 44 -9.74 -13.70 5.06
N ASN A 45 -9.00 -14.62 5.68
CA ASN A 45 -9.08 -14.89 7.12
C ASN A 45 -8.21 -13.95 7.98
N THR A 46 -7.42 -13.05 7.37
CA THR A 46 -6.63 -12.08 8.11
C THR A 46 -7.55 -11.11 8.86
N LYS A 47 -7.19 -10.82 10.12
CA LYS A 47 -7.91 -9.83 10.94
C LYS A 47 -7.58 -8.42 10.46
N THR A 48 -8.56 -7.53 10.53
CA THR A 48 -8.42 -6.10 10.14
C THR A 48 -7.26 -5.43 10.87
N ASP A 49 -7.09 -5.66 12.17
CA ASP A 49 -5.97 -5.11 12.94
C ASP A 49 -4.60 -5.63 12.45
N ASN A 50 -4.50 -6.91 12.08
CA ASN A 50 -3.27 -7.47 11.50
C ASN A 50 -2.95 -6.82 10.15
N VAL A 51 -3.97 -6.55 9.33
CA VAL A 51 -3.81 -5.81 8.06
C VAL A 51 -3.25 -4.42 8.34
N LEU A 52 -3.88 -3.65 9.24
CA LEU A 52 -3.43 -2.31 9.61
C LEU A 52 -2.00 -2.32 10.17
N ARG A 53 -1.66 -3.29 11.02
CA ARG A 53 -0.32 -3.45 11.58
C ARG A 53 0.72 -3.80 10.51
N THR A 54 0.34 -4.61 9.53
CA THR A 54 1.22 -4.99 8.42
C THR A 54 1.50 -3.79 7.52
N ILE A 55 0.46 -3.03 7.15
CA ILE A 55 0.60 -1.77 6.41
C ILE A 55 1.48 -0.79 7.19
N THR A 56 1.29 -0.69 8.51
CA THR A 56 2.12 0.14 9.39
C THR A 56 3.59 -0.25 9.34
N ASN A 57 3.89 -1.55 9.41
CA ASN A 57 5.28 -2.01 9.32
C ASN A 57 5.87 -1.78 7.93
N LYS A 58 5.11 -2.06 6.86
CA LYS A 58 5.54 -1.81 5.48
C LYS A 58 5.84 -0.33 5.24
N THR A 59 5.02 0.59 5.75
CA THR A 59 5.28 2.04 5.64
C THR A 59 6.47 2.54 6.45
N LYS A 60 6.95 1.76 7.43
CA LYS A 60 8.17 2.08 8.20
C LYS A 60 9.45 1.55 7.54
N THR A 61 9.35 0.52 6.70
CA THR A 61 10.53 -0.22 6.20
C THR A 61 10.59 -0.37 4.70
N GLN A 62 9.46 -0.68 4.05
CA GLN A 62 9.36 -0.95 2.62
C GLN A 62 9.10 0.33 1.83
N ALA A 63 7.90 0.90 1.93
CA ALA A 63 7.50 2.04 1.11
C ALA A 63 6.42 2.87 1.80
N GLU A 64 6.50 4.19 1.65
CA GLU A 64 5.48 5.12 2.16
C GLU A 64 4.15 5.04 1.41
N ARG A 65 4.09 4.32 0.28
CA ARG A 65 2.89 4.15 -0.55
C ARG A 65 2.57 2.68 -0.72
N ILE A 66 1.32 2.31 -0.54
CA ILE A 66 0.88 0.91 -0.51
C ILE A 66 -0.26 0.67 -1.49
N VAL A 67 -0.18 -0.46 -2.19
CA VAL A 67 -1.28 -1.01 -2.99
C VAL A 67 -1.85 -2.20 -2.23
N LEU A 68 -3.03 -2.04 -1.67
CA LEU A 68 -3.76 -3.06 -0.93
C LEU A 68 -4.70 -3.82 -1.87
N ASN A 69 -4.37 -5.06 -2.21
CA ASN A 69 -5.23 -5.90 -3.03
C ASN A 69 -6.24 -6.66 -2.14
N VAL A 70 -7.52 -6.35 -2.30
CA VAL A 70 -8.64 -6.90 -1.50
C VAL A 70 -9.57 -7.78 -2.33
N ASP A 71 -9.14 -8.25 -3.50
CA ASP A 71 -9.96 -9.03 -4.45
C ASP A 71 -10.61 -10.27 -3.81
N ASN A 72 -9.90 -10.93 -2.88
CA ASN A 72 -10.39 -12.09 -2.12
C ASN A 72 -10.68 -11.76 -0.65
N PHE A 73 -10.88 -10.48 -0.32
CA PHE A 73 -11.07 -10.03 1.06
C PHE A 73 -12.53 -9.61 1.29
N PRO A 74 -13.16 -10.01 2.42
CA PRO A 74 -14.57 -9.73 2.64
C PRO A 74 -14.85 -8.22 2.80
N SER A 75 -15.89 -7.73 2.14
CA SER A 75 -16.22 -6.30 2.02
C SER A 75 -16.47 -5.61 3.36
N GLU A 76 -17.07 -6.31 4.32
CA GLU A 76 -17.25 -5.83 5.69
C GLU A 76 -15.91 -5.41 6.32
N LYS A 77 -14.85 -6.20 6.12
CA LYS A 77 -13.52 -5.93 6.65
C LYS A 77 -12.79 -4.85 5.84
N ILE A 78 -13.09 -4.71 4.54
CA ILE A 78 -12.52 -3.63 3.71
C ILE A 78 -12.94 -2.27 4.28
N LEU A 79 -14.20 -2.13 4.68
CA LEU A 79 -14.70 -0.91 5.31
C LEU A 79 -13.97 -0.64 6.63
N GLU A 80 -13.88 -1.64 7.51
CA GLU A 80 -13.15 -1.53 8.77
C GLU A 80 -11.67 -1.15 8.58
N ILE A 81 -10.99 -1.74 7.59
CA ILE A 81 -9.61 -1.36 7.26
C ILE A 81 -9.57 0.09 6.83
N THR A 82 -10.44 0.51 5.90
CA THR A 82 -10.43 1.87 5.36
C THR A 82 -10.66 2.90 6.47
N GLU A 83 -11.63 2.66 7.35
CA GLU A 83 -11.84 3.49 8.55
C GLU A 83 -10.63 3.48 9.48
N GLY A 84 -10.05 2.31 9.72
CA GLY A 84 -8.85 2.14 10.53
C GLY A 84 -7.65 2.91 9.97
N ILE A 85 -7.47 2.92 8.65
CA ILE A 85 -6.44 3.71 7.96
C ILE A 85 -6.73 5.19 8.18
N GLN A 86 -7.94 5.69 7.91
CA GLN A 86 -8.24 7.13 8.09
C GLN A 86 -8.01 7.59 9.53
N ARG A 87 -8.35 6.75 10.52
CA ARG A 87 -8.10 7.06 11.94
C ARG A 87 -6.61 7.03 12.29
N LYS A 88 -5.83 6.08 11.76
CA LYS A 88 -4.41 5.89 12.10
C LYS A 88 -3.44 6.69 11.21
N ALA A 89 -3.85 7.14 10.04
CA ALA A 89 -3.05 7.90 9.07
C ALA A 89 -3.11 9.41 9.37
N ASN A 90 -2.73 9.74 10.60
CA ASN A 90 -2.61 11.12 11.08
C ASN A 90 -1.19 11.32 11.68
N PRO A 91 -0.73 12.56 11.91
CA PRO A 91 0.64 12.83 12.37
C PRO A 91 1.03 12.12 13.68
N ASN A 92 0.05 11.84 14.54
CA ASN A 92 0.24 11.16 15.83
C ASN A 92 -0.12 9.67 15.78
N GLY A 93 -0.60 9.17 14.64
CA GLY A 93 -1.04 7.79 14.49
C GLY A 93 0.05 6.85 13.98
N ASP A 94 -0.24 5.55 14.04
CA ASP A 94 0.66 4.49 13.60
C ASP A 94 1.06 4.60 12.12
N LEU A 95 0.16 5.12 11.29
CA LEU A 95 0.32 5.26 9.84
C LEU A 95 0.77 6.66 9.43
N LYS A 96 1.43 7.41 10.31
CA LYS A 96 1.97 8.75 9.98
C LYS A 96 2.93 8.78 8.78
N ASN A 97 3.54 7.64 8.43
CA ASN A 97 4.45 7.50 7.29
C ASN A 97 3.73 7.10 5.99
N LEU A 98 2.44 6.73 6.07
CA LEU A 98 1.64 6.41 4.89
C LEU A 98 1.36 7.71 4.14
N LYS A 99 1.86 7.83 2.92
CA LYS A 99 1.60 8.95 2.01
C LYS A 99 0.44 8.67 1.07
N GLU A 100 0.28 7.42 0.64
CA GLU A 100 -0.74 7.05 -0.34
C GLU A 100 -1.16 5.59 -0.17
N LEU A 101 -2.47 5.33 -0.22
CA LEU A 101 -3.03 3.98 -0.19
C LEU A 101 -4.04 3.82 -1.33
N LEU A 102 -3.76 2.82 -2.17
CA LEU A 102 -4.62 2.39 -3.26
C LEU A 102 -5.20 1.03 -2.88
N ILE A 103 -6.50 0.84 -3.08
CA ILE A 103 -7.17 -0.46 -2.92
C ILE A 103 -7.48 -1.02 -4.30
N VAL A 104 -7.12 -2.28 -4.53
CA VAL A 104 -7.48 -3.02 -5.75
C VAL A 104 -8.60 -4.00 -5.40
N ASN A 105 -9.77 -3.82 -6.00
CA ASN A 105 -10.93 -4.68 -5.82
C ASN A 105 -11.56 -4.98 -7.17
N ASP A 106 -11.65 -6.24 -7.57
CA ASP A 106 -12.19 -6.67 -8.86
C ASP A 106 -11.44 -6.03 -10.04
N GLY A 107 -10.11 -5.96 -9.92
CA GLY A 107 -9.24 -5.25 -10.87
C GLY A 107 -9.40 -3.73 -10.92
N LYS A 108 -10.29 -3.13 -10.12
CA LYS A 108 -10.46 -1.68 -10.02
C LYS A 108 -9.59 -1.11 -8.92
N ILE A 109 -8.75 -0.15 -9.29
CA ILE A 109 -7.90 0.58 -8.36
C ILE A 109 -8.67 1.80 -7.86
N THR A 110 -8.87 1.89 -6.54
CA THR A 110 -9.54 3.00 -5.87
C THR A 110 -8.58 3.62 -4.86
N ARG A 111 -8.35 4.92 -4.94
CA ARG A 111 -7.55 5.62 -3.93
C ARG A 111 -8.40 5.83 -2.67
N VAL A 112 -7.87 5.43 -1.52
CA VAL A 112 -8.57 5.58 -0.23
C VAL A 112 -7.89 6.57 0.71
N PHE A 113 -6.60 6.84 0.51
CA PHE A 113 -5.84 7.79 1.32
C PHE A 113 -4.69 8.39 0.51
N GLY A 114 -4.31 9.63 0.80
CA GLY A 114 -3.24 10.36 0.13
C GLY A 114 -3.71 11.28 -0.99
N GLU A 115 -2.77 12.03 -1.57
CA GLU A 115 -3.11 13.16 -2.44
C GLU A 115 -3.37 12.80 -3.91
N GLU A 116 -4.42 13.41 -4.45
CA GLU A 116 -4.36 14.06 -5.76
C GLU A 116 -4.03 15.53 -5.48
N LYS A 117 -2.83 15.98 -5.87
CA LYS A 117 -2.45 17.40 -5.91
C LYS A 117 -1.91 17.71 -7.29
#